data_AF-A0AAF0Q1R2-F1
#
_entry.id   AF-A0AAF0Q1R2-F1
#
_cell.length_a   1.000
_cell.length_b   1.000
_cell.length_c   1.000
_cell.angle_alpha   90.00
_cell.angle_beta   90.00
_cell.angle_gamma   90.00
#
_symmetry.space_group_name_H-M   'P 1'
#
loop_
_entity.id
_entity.type
_entity.pdbx_description
1 polymer ?
#
loop_
_entity_poly.entity_id
_entity_poly.type
_entity_poly.pdbx_seq_one_letter_code
_entity_poly.pdbx_strand_id
1 'polypeptide(L)' 'HKKNVHWTITGANSLVKVNEDVVCLAIVERRTRDWGEAIIIGTYQMQDNLVEFDISRRRIGFSNLLLFHQTMCSNQNYT' A
#
# COMPACT_ATOMS: atom_id res chain seq x y z
N HIS A 1 -8.96 -16.16 -11.91
CA HIS A 1 -7.96 -15.08 -11.73
C HIS A 1 -8.08 -14.12 -12.92
N LYS A 2 -8.25 -12.81 -12.70
CA LYS A 2 -8.28 -11.85 -13.80
C LYS A 2 -6.84 -11.65 -14.30
N LYS A 3 -6.61 -11.87 -15.60
CA LYS A 3 -5.31 -11.58 -16.21
C LYS A 3 -5.09 -10.05 -16.21
N ASN A 4 -3.86 -9.60 -15.99
CA ASN A 4 -3.46 -8.18 -16.02
C ASN A 4 -4.05 -7.30 -14.88
N VAL A 5 -4.12 -7.83 -13.67
CA VAL A 5 -4.44 -7.04 -12.48
C VAL A 5 -3.15 -6.75 -11.73
N HIS A 6 -2.79 -5.47 -11.63
CA HIS A 6 -1.56 -5.00 -11.02
C HIS A 6 -1.90 -4.05 -9.88
N TRP A 7 -1.34 -4.29 -8.69
CA TRP A 7 -1.28 -3.28 -7.64
C TRP A 7 0.01 -2.50 -7.82
N THR A 8 -0.10 -1.24 -8.25
CA THR A 8 1.07 -0.38 -8.46
C THR A 8 1.37 0.43 -7.22
N ILE A 9 2.56 0.22 -6.64
CA ILE A 9 3.10 1.07 -5.57
C ILE A 9 3.82 2.24 -6.24
N THR A 10 3.31 3.45 -6.02
CA THR A 10 3.87 4.70 -6.58
C THR A 10 4.81 5.39 -5.59
N GLY A 11 5.45 6.49 -5.99
CA GLY A 11 6.37 7.26 -5.15
C GLY A 11 5.78 7.63 -3.78
N ALA A 12 4.48 7.94 -3.71
CA ALA A 12 3.80 8.28 -2.45
C ALA A 12 3.76 7.13 -1.42
N ASN A 13 3.87 5.88 -1.87
CA ASN A 13 3.82 4.68 -1.02
C ASN A 13 5.16 3.91 -1.00
N SER A 14 6.16 4.33 -1.78
CA SER A 14 7.49 3.69 -1.85
C SER A 14 8.63 4.56 -1.34
N LEU A 15 8.45 5.88 -1.22
CA LEU A 15 9.50 6.80 -0.79
C LEU A 15 9.10 7.55 0.47
N VAL A 16 10.00 7.54 1.48
CA VAL A 16 9.85 8.31 2.71
C VAL A 16 10.88 9.43 2.76
N LYS A 17 10.42 10.66 3.01
CA LYS A 17 11.30 11.80 3.25
C LYS A 17 11.86 11.71 4.67
N VAL A 18 13.18 11.56 4.80
CA VAL A 18 13.87 11.42 6.10
C VAL A 18 14.33 12.78 6.63
N ASN A 19 14.73 13.68 5.73
CA ASN A 19 15.03 15.08 6.02
C ASN A 19 14.79 15.93 4.75
N GLU A 20 15.19 17.21 4.74
CA GLU A 20 14.90 18.13 3.63
C GLU A 20 15.41 17.66 2.27
N ASP A 21 16.59 17.02 2.24
CA ASP A 21 17.31 16.66 1.02
C ASP A 21 17.39 15.14 0.77
N VAL A 22 16.91 14.33 1.71
CA VAL A 22 17.03 12.86 1.66
C VAL A 22 15.67 12.19 1.61
N VAL A 23 15.48 11.38 0.57
CA VAL A 23 14.40 10.41 0.44
C VAL A 23 14.98 9.00 0.43
N CYS A 24 14.32 8.08 1.14
CA CYS A 24 14.70 6.69 1.22
C CYS A 24 13.60 5.79 0.66
N LEU A 25 13.98 4.63 0.13
CA LEU A 25 13.02 3.59 -0.20
C LEU A 25 12.39 3.03 1.09
N ALA A 26 11.07 3.04 1.18
CA ALA A 26 10.30 2.54 2.31
C ALA A 26 10.13 1.00 2.27
N ILE A 27 11.19 0.29 1.90
CA ILE A 27 11.25 -1.18 1.83
C ILE A 27 12.49 -1.61 2.61
N VAL A 28 12.32 -2.55 3.53
CA VAL A 28 13.38 -3.01 4.43
C VAL A 28 13.69 -4.48 4.19
N GLU A 29 14.96 -4.84 4.37
CA GLU A 29 15.38 -6.23 4.36
C GLU A 29 14.86 -6.94 5.62
N ARG A 30 14.22 -8.08 5.43
CA ARG A 30 13.82 -8.95 6.54
C ARG A 30 15.07 -9.66 7.07
N ARG A 31 15.49 -9.31 8.29
CA ARG A 31 16.73 -9.81 8.91
C ARG A 31 16.62 -11.19 9.56
N THR A 32 15.41 -11.74 9.73
CA THR A 32 15.23 -13.08 10.31
C THR A 32 14.88 -14.13 9.25
N ARG A 33 15.46 -15.32 9.41
CA ARG A 33 15.24 -16.51 8.58
C ARG A 33 14.05 -17.34 9.07
N ASP A 34 13.06 -16.70 9.67
CA ASP A 34 11.84 -17.39 10.06
C ASP A 34 11.09 -17.80 8.78
N TRP A 35 10.66 -19.05 8.71
CA TRP A 35 9.93 -19.58 7.56
C TRP A 35 8.63 -18.75 7.46
N GLY A 36 8.46 -17.97 6.38
CA GLY A 36 7.37 -16.98 6.29
C GLY A 36 7.28 -16.31 4.91
N GLU A 37 6.35 -15.36 4.78
CA GLU A 37 5.99 -14.69 3.54
C GLU A 37 7.20 -13.98 2.89
N ALA A 38 7.39 -14.20 1.58
CA ALA A 38 8.49 -13.59 0.82
C ALA A 38 8.34 -12.06 0.66
N ILE A 39 7.10 -11.57 0.68
CA ILE A 39 6.74 -10.15 0.53
C ILE A 39 5.66 -9.85 1.56
N ILE A 40 5.88 -8.81 2.35
CA ILE A 40 4.90 -8.26 3.28
C ILE A 40 4.58 -6.84 2.82
N ILE A 41 3.31 -6.59 2.47
CA ILE A 41 2.83 -5.24 2.18
C ILE A 41 2.49 -4.58 3.53
N GLY A 42 3.32 -3.61 3.92
CA GLY A 42 3.17 -2.90 5.19
C GLY A 42 2.09 -1.83 5.15
N THR A 43 1.81 -1.23 6.32
CA THR A 43 0.84 -0.14 6.46
C THR A 43 1.20 1.07 5.60
N TYR A 44 2.49 1.40 5.49
CA TYR A 44 2.96 2.51 4.67
C TYR A 44 2.59 2.35 3.19
N GLN A 45 2.72 1.13 2.67
CA GLN A 45 2.34 0.82 1.28
C GLN A 45 0.81 0.88 1.07
N MET A 46 0.02 0.68 2.11
CA MET A 46 -1.44 0.71 2.07
C MET A 46 -2.05 2.11 2.29
N GLN A 47 -1.26 3.10 2.72
CA GLN A 47 -1.74 4.47 2.95
C GLN A 47 -2.37 5.05 1.67
N ASP A 48 -3.49 5.75 1.83
CA ASP A 48 -4.27 6.36 0.75
C ASP A 48 -4.60 5.42 -0.43
N ASN A 49 -4.71 4.12 -0.16
CA ASN A 49 -5.32 3.14 -1.06
C ASN A 49 -6.54 2.57 -0.34
N LEU A 50 -7.69 2.51 -1.02
CA LEU A 50 -8.82 1.71 -0.54
C LEU A 50 -8.50 0.23 -0.73
N VAL A 51 -8.46 -0.51 0.38
CA VAL A 51 -8.26 -1.97 0.42
C VAL A 51 -9.50 -2.63 1.00
N GLU A 52 -10.12 -3.53 0.24
CA GLU A 52 -11.33 -4.25 0.62
C GLU A 52 -11.00 -5.72 0.93
N PHE A 53 -11.33 -6.17 2.14
CA PHE A 53 -11.24 -7.58 2.52
C PHE A 53 -12.63 -8.23 2.38
N ASP A 54 -12.89 -8.83 1.21
CA ASP A 54 -14.14 -9.53 0.94
C ASP A 54 -14.00 -11.00 1.39
N ILE A 55 -14.32 -11.23 2.67
CA ILE A 55 -14.21 -12.53 3.33
C ILE A 55 -15.16 -13.55 2.68
N SER A 56 -16.38 -13.15 2.37
CA SER A 56 -17.41 -14.02 1.78
C SER A 56 -16.97 -14.56 0.41
N ARG A 57 -16.32 -13.74 -0.42
CA ARG A 57 -15.80 -14.16 -1.73
C ARG A 57 -14.31 -14.55 -1.71
N ARG A 58 -13.67 -14.56 -0.54
CA ARG A 58 -12.26 -14.92 -0.32
C ARG A 58 -11.31 -14.15 -1.26
N ARG A 59 -11.50 -12.84 -1.36
CA ARG A 59 -10.68 -11.98 -2.24
C ARG A 59 -10.33 -10.67 -1.56
N ILE A 60 -9.24 -10.08 -2.03
CA ILE A 60 -8.84 -8.73 -1.65
C ILE A 60 -9.06 -7.84 -2.88
N GLY A 61 -9.79 -6.76 -2.70
CA GLY A 61 -9.92 -5.67 -3.65
C GLY A 61 -8.96 -4.54 -3.27
N PHE A 62 -8.42 -3.86 -4.26
CA PHE A 62 -7.58 -2.69 -4.03
C PHE A 62 -7.84 -1.65 -5.13
N SER A 63 -7.68 -0.39 -4.75
CA SER A 63 -7.58 0.73 -5.67
C SER A 63 -6.10 1.07 -5.92
N ASN A 64 -5.85 1.99 -6.84
CA ASN A 64 -4.59 2.74 -6.86
C ASN A 64 -4.67 3.90 -5.85
N LEU A 65 -3.57 4.65 -5.73
CA LEU A 65 -3.51 5.83 -4.86
C LEU A 65 -4.72 6.76 -5.09
N LEU A 66 -5.48 7.01 -4.03
CA LEU A 66 -6.71 7.83 -4.05
C LEU A 66 -6.46 9.26 -4.51
N LEU A 67 -5.22 9.74 -4.39
CA LEU A 67 -4.79 11.04 -4.92
C LEU A 67 -5.08 11.17 -6.43
N PHE A 68 -4.99 10.08 -7.20
CA PHE A 68 -5.34 10.08 -8.63
C PHE A 68 -6.84 10.28 -8.88
N HIS A 69 -7.66 10.06 -7.86
CA HIS A 69 -9.08 10.34 -7.83
C HIS A 69 -9.42 11.63 -7.07
N GLN A 70 -8.41 12.50 -6.83
CA GLN A 70 -8.57 13.77 -6.13
C GLN A 70 -9.20 13.62 -4.73
N THR A 71 -8.91 12.51 -4.04
CA THR A 71 -9.35 12.26 -2.67
C THR A 71 -8.26 11.59 -1.85
N MET A 72 -8.47 11.48 -0.55
CA MET A 72 -7.57 10.84 0.41
C MET A 72 -8.41 10.09 1.45
N CYS A 73 -7.80 9.13 2.16
CA CYS A 73 -8.54 8.38 3.19
C CYS A 73 -9.10 9.30 4.29
N SER A 74 -8.41 10.41 4.58
CA SER A 74 -8.85 11.42 5.56
C SER A 74 -10.00 12.31 5.09
N ASN A 75 -10.44 12.24 3.83
CA ASN A 75 -11.60 13.00 3.34
C ASN A 75 -12.95 12.34 3.72
N GLN A 76 -12.93 11.25 4.48
CA GLN A 76 -14.15 10.61 4.97
C GLN A 76 -14.77 11.43 6.11
N ASN A 77 -16.06 11.70 6.02
CA ASN A 77 -16.80 12.39 7.08
C ASN A 77 -17.17 11.41 8.18
N TYR A 78 -16.40 11.44 9.27
CA TYR A 78 -16.74 10.76 10.52
C TYR A 78 -17.53 11.73 11.41
N THR A 79 -18.86 11.72 11.27
CA THR A 79 -19.80 12.40 12.18
C THR A 79 -20.50 11.40 13.07
#